data_AF-A0A3L7XZH0-F1
#
_entry.id   AF-A0A3L7XZH0-F1
#
_cell.length_a   1.000
_cell.length_b   1.000
_cell.length_c   1.000
_cell.angle_alpha   90.00
_cell.angle_beta   90.00
_cell.angle_gamma   90.00
#
_symmetry.space_group_name_H-M   'P 1'
#
loop_
_entity.id
_entity.type
_entity.pdbx_description
1 polymer ?
#
loop_
_entity_poly.entity_id
_entity_poly.type
_entity_poly.pdbx_seq_one_letter_code
_entity_poly.pdbx_strand_id
1 'polypeptide(L)'
;MIRITRTTLALLLVAGGLSAQLGTPSVALAASVGWKACAARPVPLPATRPADPALADAIQRRVSNWRQARSTRYAGLSATIRWDDGREVSAVSGSADKGSGRAVSTNTPFALASVSKPFTAAIALLLDACGIMPLGTRASSLVPYADVRPEATIEDLLRHEAGMSDWLTDKYTRMDWLISHPNGKVGPKTAVKNLLLRGEIGTFDYSNSSLTLVTLAAERATGVSWEKLMSELLLKPLGLKETGFGPIADAARPHTWSRGALRPFGQRGWGPTRSVAAVLRGAGDLFSTPHDLVRFGELLWGDRLLEGSQTQLINGIANLTGLAWSYTIGTMMDRSWLGSVRTYGHTGGYSGVSTTLRRIPELGVTIAVTANGMGTPGGYADDLAINLIDLLDVPAPSSAQAIAGASGAGLTAAVRANPEPFPVVTPAALLICGDGSAATGGALGWQDLSSGGDGSEDGDWSGRATALAELPDGRLLVGGVALTRAGGVVVKGLAVRDPKSGAWSPFASLTRADGTVATVTAISVDTSRQRLFVGGDFTTVATKARRTAVKGIAMLNLKSGRWSALSGGLRGSVLVRAISIDSTSGRVAVGGRFAVTGKAKS
;
A
#
# COMPACT_ATOMS: atom_id res chain seq x y z
N MET A 1 57.54 -24.69 26.55
CA MET A 1 58.65 -24.45 27.51
C MET A 1 59.94 -24.46 26.70
N ILE A 2 60.45 -23.29 26.28
CA ILE A 2 61.58 -22.55 26.89
C ILE A 2 62.87 -23.38 26.74
N ARG A 3 63.94 -22.99 26.04
CA ARG A 3 64.64 -21.70 25.80
C ARG A 3 65.36 -21.83 24.44
N ILE A 4 65.77 -20.76 23.76
CA ILE A 4 67.15 -20.24 23.81
C ILE A 4 67.21 -18.88 23.10
N THR A 5 67.88 -17.96 23.79
CA THR A 5 68.42 -16.64 23.40
C THR A 5 69.26 -16.62 22.12
N ARG A 6 69.28 -15.49 21.40
CA ARG A 6 70.50 -14.67 21.19
C ARG A 6 70.26 -13.42 20.34
N THR A 7 70.83 -12.33 20.85
CA THR A 7 71.10 -11.02 20.27
C THR A 7 72.04 -11.12 19.06
N THR A 8 71.85 -10.33 17.99
CA THR A 8 72.96 -9.74 17.23
C THR A 8 72.53 -8.53 16.38
N LEU A 9 73.49 -7.64 16.22
CA LEU A 9 73.56 -6.37 15.53
C LEU A 9 73.77 -6.55 14.00
N ALA A 10 73.15 -5.64 13.24
CA ALA A 10 73.46 -5.07 11.92
C ALA A 10 74.18 -5.87 10.80
N LEU A 11 73.59 -5.84 9.59
CA LEU A 11 74.33 -5.44 8.36
C LEU A 11 73.36 -5.00 7.24
N LEU A 12 73.66 -3.86 6.62
CA LEU A 12 73.03 -3.39 5.37
C LEU A 12 73.46 -4.29 4.20
N LEU A 13 72.51 -4.63 3.33
CA LEU A 13 72.76 -4.94 1.92
C LEU A 13 71.51 -4.61 1.11
N VAL A 14 71.63 -3.58 0.27
CA VAL A 14 70.65 -3.23 -0.77
C VAL A 14 70.95 -4.10 -1.99
N ALA A 15 69.99 -4.92 -2.40
CA ALA A 15 69.94 -5.51 -3.73
C ALA A 15 68.49 -5.49 -4.20
N GLY A 16 68.24 -4.76 -5.29
CA GLY A 16 66.92 -4.59 -5.87
C GLY A 16 66.36 -5.89 -6.42
N GLY A 17 65.09 -6.13 -6.11
CA GLY A 17 64.25 -7.12 -6.75
C GLY A 17 62.83 -6.57 -6.86
N LEU A 18 62.39 -6.30 -8.09
CA LEU A 18 60.98 -6.04 -8.38
C LEU A 18 60.16 -7.22 -7.86
N SER A 19 59.28 -6.97 -6.89
CA SER A 19 58.20 -7.88 -6.54
C SER A 19 56.94 -7.04 -6.40
N ALA A 20 56.00 -7.28 -7.32
CA ALA A 20 54.68 -6.66 -7.33
C ALA A 20 53.95 -6.99 -6.01
N GLN A 21 53.89 -6.01 -5.12
CA GLN A 21 52.99 -6.06 -3.97
C GLN A 21 51.57 -5.79 -4.49
N LEU A 22 50.80 -6.85 -4.61
CA LEU A 22 49.34 -6.78 -4.62
C LEU A 22 48.92 -6.12 -3.30
N GLY A 23 48.61 -4.81 -3.37
CA GLY A 23 48.00 -4.11 -2.25
C GLY A 23 46.69 -4.80 -1.90
N THR A 24 46.63 -5.42 -0.73
CA THR A 24 45.36 -5.79 -0.12
C THR A 24 44.55 -4.51 0.05
N PRO A 25 43.37 -4.36 -0.55
CA PRO A 25 42.54 -3.21 -0.25
C PRO A 25 42.18 -3.30 1.22
N SER A 26 42.66 -2.34 2.01
CA SER A 26 42.13 -2.10 3.34
C SER A 26 40.66 -1.78 3.17
N VAL A 27 39.81 -2.79 3.37
CA VAL A 27 38.38 -2.58 3.59
C VAL A 27 38.31 -1.73 4.85
N ALA A 28 38.10 -0.43 4.67
CA ALA A 28 37.70 0.43 5.77
C ALA A 28 36.51 -0.27 6.42
N LEU A 29 36.65 -0.67 7.68
CA LEU A 29 35.52 -1.10 8.49
C LEU A 29 34.53 0.08 8.47
N ALA A 30 33.51 0.01 7.61
CA ALA A 30 32.38 0.90 7.71
C ALA A 30 31.87 0.74 9.15
N ALA A 31 32.01 1.78 9.96
CA ALA A 31 31.46 1.79 11.30
C ALA A 31 30.00 1.35 11.17
N SER A 32 29.63 0.24 11.84
CA SER A 32 28.26 -0.27 11.82
C SER A 32 27.34 0.89 12.22
N VAL A 33 26.51 1.36 11.29
CA VAL A 33 25.56 2.44 11.55
C VAL A 33 24.72 2.03 12.76
N GLY A 34 24.88 2.75 13.87
CA GLY A 34 24.09 2.47 15.05
C GLY A 34 22.61 2.75 14.75
N TRP A 35 21.71 1.86 15.16
CA TRP A 35 20.27 1.97 14.85
C TRP A 35 19.63 3.33 15.20
N LYS A 36 20.17 4.05 16.20
CA LYS A 36 19.74 5.42 16.54
C LYS A 36 19.96 6.44 15.41
N ALA A 37 20.91 6.19 14.51
CA ALA A 37 21.13 7.06 13.36
C ALA A 37 19.94 7.04 12.39
N CYS A 38 19.11 6.00 12.44
CA CYS A 38 17.87 5.86 11.67
C CYS A 38 16.70 6.66 12.26
N ALA A 39 16.92 7.44 13.32
CA ALA A 39 15.83 8.22 13.93
C ALA A 39 15.27 9.23 12.95
N ALA A 40 13.95 9.38 12.95
CA ALA A 40 13.23 10.35 12.14
C ALA A 40 13.81 11.76 12.31
N ARG A 41 13.92 12.47 11.18
CA ARG A 41 14.34 13.88 11.14
C ARG A 41 13.27 14.68 10.41
N PRO A 42 12.11 14.87 11.05
CA PRO A 42 10.97 15.47 10.37
C PRO A 42 11.25 16.93 9.99
N VAL A 43 10.79 17.33 8.81
CA VAL A 43 10.63 18.75 8.49
C VAL A 43 9.58 19.33 9.45
N PRO A 44 9.90 20.39 10.22
CA PRO A 44 8.98 20.95 11.20
C PRO A 44 7.62 21.32 10.59
N LEU A 45 6.55 21.02 11.33
CA LEU A 45 5.21 21.49 11.00
C LEU A 45 5.05 22.97 11.40
N PRO A 46 4.15 23.72 10.72
CA PRO A 46 3.75 25.04 11.17
C PRO A 46 3.22 25.02 12.61
N ALA A 47 3.44 26.13 13.33
CA ALA A 47 2.97 26.27 14.70
C ALA A 47 1.45 26.09 14.79
N THR A 48 0.99 25.33 15.78
CA THR A 48 -0.44 25.12 16.01
C THR A 48 -1.10 26.44 16.38
N ARG A 49 -2.22 26.74 15.72
CA ARG A 49 -3.08 27.89 16.01
C ARG A 49 -4.55 27.47 15.96
N PRO A 50 -5.43 28.14 16.72
CA PRO A 50 -6.85 27.80 16.70
C PRO A 50 -7.48 28.07 15.32
N ALA A 51 -8.44 27.23 14.93
CA ALA A 51 -9.36 27.52 13.83
C ALA A 51 -10.34 28.64 14.20
N ASP A 52 -11.17 29.07 13.24
CA ASP A 52 -12.25 30.02 13.46
C ASP A 52 -13.20 29.52 14.58
N PRO A 53 -13.58 30.36 15.57
CA PRO A 53 -14.44 29.94 16.68
C PRO A 53 -15.80 29.39 16.24
N ALA A 54 -16.43 29.93 15.20
CA ALA A 54 -17.73 29.45 14.74
C ALA A 54 -17.61 28.07 14.09
N LEU A 55 -16.53 27.83 13.34
CA LEU A 55 -16.19 26.50 12.82
C LEU A 55 -15.91 25.50 13.96
N ALA A 56 -15.13 25.91 14.96
CA ALA A 56 -14.82 25.07 16.11
C ALA A 56 -16.09 24.65 16.87
N ASP A 57 -17.00 25.60 17.10
CA ASP A 57 -18.30 25.34 17.71
C ASP A 57 -19.18 24.41 16.85
N ALA A 58 -19.18 24.58 15.52
CA ALA A 58 -19.91 23.72 14.61
C ALA A 58 -19.39 22.26 14.66
N ILE A 59 -18.08 22.09 14.68
CA ILE A 59 -17.42 20.78 14.81
C ILE A 59 -17.76 20.16 16.17
N GLN A 60 -17.66 20.90 17.27
CA GLN A 60 -18.02 20.42 18.61
C GLN A 60 -19.49 19.99 18.70
N ARG A 61 -20.42 20.76 18.12
CA ARG A 61 -21.84 20.38 18.03
C ARG A 61 -22.03 19.10 17.19
N ARG A 62 -21.36 18.98 16.04
CA ARG A 62 -21.48 17.79 15.17
C ARG A 62 -20.99 16.53 15.89
N VAL A 63 -19.84 16.59 16.54
CA VAL A 63 -19.28 15.49 17.34
C VAL A 63 -20.24 15.09 18.47
N SER A 64 -20.79 16.08 19.19
CA SER A 64 -21.72 15.84 20.29
C SER A 64 -23.02 15.17 19.85
N ASN A 65 -23.65 15.70 18.80
CA ASN A 65 -24.90 15.17 18.25
C ASN A 65 -24.70 13.78 17.66
N TRP A 66 -23.61 13.56 16.94
CA TRP A 66 -23.29 12.25 16.35
C TRP A 66 -23.14 11.17 17.43
N ARG A 67 -22.46 11.50 18.54
CA ARG A 67 -22.33 10.61 19.71
C ARG A 67 -23.67 10.34 20.36
N GLN A 68 -24.46 11.39 20.61
CA GLN A 68 -25.75 11.27 21.30
C GLN A 68 -26.71 10.34 20.55
N ALA A 69 -26.81 10.52 19.23
CA ALA A 69 -27.59 9.66 18.33
C ALA A 69 -27.11 8.19 18.34
N ARG A 70 -25.88 7.93 18.81
CA ARG A 70 -25.24 6.61 18.86
C ARG A 70 -24.79 6.25 20.29
N SER A 71 -25.46 6.77 21.31
CA SER A 71 -25.08 6.62 22.73
C SER A 71 -25.14 5.19 23.27
N THR A 72 -25.87 4.31 22.57
CA THR A 72 -25.88 2.86 22.81
C THR A 72 -24.68 2.15 22.19
N ARG A 73 -23.98 2.78 21.25
CA ARG A 73 -22.82 2.22 20.54
C ARG A 73 -21.51 2.78 21.08
N TYR A 74 -21.45 4.09 21.37
CA TYR A 74 -20.24 4.79 21.79
C TYR A 74 -20.38 5.40 23.18
N ALA A 75 -19.41 5.12 24.05
CA ALA A 75 -19.37 5.74 25.37
C ALA A 75 -18.84 7.17 25.27
N GLY A 76 -17.75 7.34 24.54
CA GLY A 76 -17.18 8.63 24.20
C GLY A 76 -16.36 8.58 22.91
N LEU A 77 -15.98 9.77 22.47
CA LEU A 77 -15.24 9.98 21.24
C LEU A 77 -14.48 11.31 21.28
N SER A 78 -13.37 11.34 20.54
CA SER A 78 -12.50 12.49 20.36
C SER A 78 -12.15 12.60 18.88
N ALA A 79 -12.17 13.82 18.35
CA ALA A 79 -11.80 14.12 16.98
C ALA A 79 -10.81 15.29 16.96
N THR A 80 -9.89 15.30 16.00
CA THR A 80 -9.05 16.46 15.72
C THR A 80 -8.89 16.61 14.21
N ILE A 81 -8.99 17.86 13.73
CA ILE A 81 -8.75 18.26 12.36
C ILE A 81 -7.62 19.27 12.38
N ARG A 82 -6.64 19.07 11.51
CA ARG A 82 -5.49 19.95 11.36
C ARG A 82 -5.29 20.30 9.89
N TRP A 83 -4.94 21.55 9.64
CA TRP A 83 -4.65 22.06 8.30
C TRP A 83 -3.15 22.29 8.13
N ASP A 84 -2.71 22.25 6.87
CA ASP A 84 -1.32 22.49 6.48
C ASP A 84 -0.77 23.84 6.94
N ASP A 85 -1.64 24.82 7.18
CA ASP A 85 -1.29 26.16 7.67
C ASP A 85 -1.17 26.26 9.20
N GLY A 86 -1.24 25.12 9.90
CA GLY A 86 -1.15 25.01 11.35
C GLY A 86 -2.46 25.24 12.11
N ARG A 87 -3.58 25.55 11.44
CA ARG A 87 -4.89 25.56 12.12
C ARG A 87 -5.20 24.19 12.67
N GLU A 88 -5.83 24.16 13.83
CA GLU A 88 -6.26 22.94 14.47
C GLU A 88 -7.53 23.15 15.28
N VAL A 89 -8.36 22.11 15.31
CA VAL A 89 -9.57 22.04 16.11
C VAL A 89 -9.74 20.63 16.65
N SER A 90 -9.99 20.53 17.95
CA SER A 90 -10.34 19.27 18.60
C SER A 90 -11.74 19.36 19.17
N ALA A 91 -12.47 18.25 19.12
CA ALA A 91 -13.81 18.14 19.70
C ALA A 91 -13.98 16.78 20.37
N VAL A 92 -14.69 16.78 21.51
CA VAL A 92 -14.88 15.59 22.34
C VAL A 92 -16.33 15.42 22.76
N SER A 93 -16.77 14.20 23.02
CA SER A 93 -18.07 13.95 23.63
C SER A 93 -18.10 12.64 24.39
N GLY A 94 -18.78 12.62 25.53
CA GLY A 94 -19.09 11.38 26.26
C GLY A 94 -18.05 10.99 27.30
N SER A 95 -17.97 9.69 27.59
CA SER A 95 -17.23 9.14 28.72
C SER A 95 -16.09 8.24 28.27
N ALA A 96 -14.89 8.55 28.76
CA ALA A 96 -13.72 7.71 28.61
C ALA A 96 -13.83 6.42 29.44
N ASP A 97 -14.58 6.44 30.54
CA ASP A 97 -14.90 5.25 31.33
C ASP A 97 -16.22 5.40 32.09
N LYS A 98 -17.31 4.87 31.51
CA LYS A 98 -18.64 4.84 32.14
C LYS A 98 -18.66 4.20 33.53
N GLY A 99 -17.72 3.30 33.85
CA GLY A 99 -17.65 2.68 35.17
C GLY A 99 -17.19 3.65 36.26
N SER A 100 -16.37 4.63 35.91
CA SER A 100 -15.86 5.66 36.83
C SER A 100 -16.52 7.04 36.66
N GLY A 101 -17.35 7.22 35.63
CA GLY A 101 -17.93 8.51 35.27
C GLY A 101 -16.97 9.47 34.56
N ARG A 102 -15.71 9.08 34.34
CA ARG A 102 -14.69 9.95 33.72
C ARG A 102 -15.10 10.36 32.30
N ALA A 103 -15.11 11.67 32.06
CA ALA A 103 -15.38 12.25 30.75
C ALA A 103 -14.19 12.06 29.79
N VAL A 104 -14.46 12.09 28.48
CA VAL A 104 -13.41 12.23 27.47
C VAL A 104 -12.85 13.66 27.51
N SER A 105 -11.53 13.77 27.43
CA SER A 105 -10.80 15.02 27.17
C SER A 105 -9.99 14.90 25.87
N THR A 106 -9.51 16.02 25.34
CA THR A 106 -8.63 16.06 24.16
C THR A 106 -7.32 15.30 24.36
N ASN A 107 -6.88 15.15 25.61
CA ASN A 107 -5.70 14.40 26.00
C ASN A 107 -5.96 12.93 26.31
N THR A 108 -7.22 12.45 26.28
CA THR A 108 -7.52 11.06 26.60
C THR A 108 -6.94 10.12 25.53
N PRO A 109 -6.01 9.20 25.87
CA PRO A 109 -5.50 8.24 24.89
C PRO A 109 -6.54 7.16 24.57
N PHE A 110 -6.62 6.72 23.32
CA PHE A 110 -7.47 5.62 22.88
C PHE A 110 -6.60 4.54 22.24
N ALA A 111 -6.99 3.28 22.40
CA ALA A 111 -6.36 2.21 21.65
C ALA A 111 -6.62 2.41 20.14
N LEU A 112 -5.62 2.13 19.31
CA LEU A 112 -5.65 2.48 17.89
C LEU A 112 -6.12 1.36 16.99
N ALA A 113 -6.03 0.11 17.45
CA ALA A 113 -6.16 -1.05 16.57
C ALA A 113 -5.28 -0.85 15.32
N SER A 114 -5.76 -1.21 14.14
CA SER A 114 -4.97 -1.20 12.89
C SER A 114 -4.41 0.17 12.46
N VAL A 115 -4.81 1.29 13.07
CA VAL A 115 -4.07 2.57 12.90
C VAL A 115 -2.64 2.49 13.45
N SER A 116 -2.29 1.42 14.17
CA SER A 116 -0.90 1.10 14.53
C SER A 116 -0.02 0.69 13.35
N LYS A 117 -0.59 0.19 12.24
CA LYS A 117 0.19 -0.34 11.10
C LYS A 117 1.00 0.73 10.37
N PRO A 118 0.49 1.95 10.12
CA PRO A 118 1.30 3.06 9.62
C PRO A 118 2.53 3.39 10.49
N PHE A 119 2.44 3.27 11.82
CA PHE A 119 3.61 3.46 12.69
C PHE A 119 4.65 2.36 12.49
N THR A 120 4.19 1.11 12.31
CA THR A 120 5.07 -0.02 11.98
C THR A 120 5.75 0.15 10.64
N ALA A 121 5.03 0.61 9.63
CA ALA A 121 5.57 0.96 8.32
C ALA A 121 6.62 2.06 8.42
N ALA A 122 6.37 3.13 9.18
CA ALA A 122 7.32 4.22 9.37
C ALA A 122 8.64 3.73 9.98
N ILE A 123 8.60 2.86 11.00
CA ILE A 123 9.83 2.25 11.57
C ILE A 123 10.57 1.41 10.53
N ALA A 124 9.86 0.58 9.76
CA ALA A 124 10.49 -0.24 8.73
C ALA A 124 11.15 0.61 7.63
N LEU A 125 10.49 1.69 7.19
CA LEU A 125 11.02 2.61 6.18
C LEU A 125 12.23 3.41 6.71
N LEU A 126 12.24 3.81 7.98
CA LEU A 126 13.41 4.44 8.59
C LEU A 126 14.61 3.47 8.66
N LEU A 127 14.36 2.21 9.00
CA LEU A 127 15.40 1.17 9.02
C LEU A 127 15.89 0.77 7.63
N ASP A 128 15.03 0.85 6.61
CA ASP A 128 15.38 0.68 5.21
C ASP A 128 16.28 1.83 4.72
N ALA A 129 15.88 3.08 4.99
CA ALA A 129 16.63 4.26 4.59
C ALA A 129 18.07 4.30 5.14
N CYS A 130 18.30 3.75 6.34
CA CYS A 130 19.63 3.64 6.93
C CYS A 130 20.34 2.30 6.66
N GLY A 131 19.73 1.40 5.88
CA GLY A 131 20.32 0.13 5.45
C GLY A 131 20.38 -0.98 6.50
N ILE A 132 19.73 -0.83 7.66
CA ILE A 132 19.73 -1.85 8.73
C ILE A 132 18.74 -2.97 8.44
N MET A 133 17.56 -2.62 7.92
CA MET A 133 16.55 -3.58 7.50
C MET A 133 15.99 -3.17 6.14
N PRO A 134 16.75 -3.38 5.04
CA PRO A 134 16.26 -3.10 3.70
C PRO A 134 14.96 -3.84 3.44
N LEU A 135 13.97 -3.21 2.80
CA LEU A 135 12.65 -3.81 2.60
C LEU A 135 12.68 -5.10 1.77
N GLY A 136 13.63 -5.21 0.84
CA GLY A 136 13.87 -6.42 0.05
C GLY A 136 14.47 -7.60 0.83
N THR A 137 14.80 -7.44 2.11
CA THR A 137 15.34 -8.50 2.96
C THR A 137 14.32 -9.62 3.12
N ARG A 138 14.76 -10.88 2.95
CA ARG A 138 13.89 -12.05 3.21
C ARG A 138 13.56 -12.15 4.68
N ALA A 139 12.29 -12.15 5.03
CA ALA A 139 11.84 -12.22 6.43
C ALA A 139 12.38 -13.47 7.13
N SER A 140 12.40 -14.61 6.43
CA SER A 140 12.93 -15.89 6.90
C SER A 140 14.38 -15.82 7.41
N SER A 141 15.20 -14.89 6.88
CA SER A 141 16.59 -14.70 7.32
C SER A 141 16.72 -14.04 8.70
N LEU A 142 15.75 -13.19 9.07
CA LEU A 142 15.72 -12.51 10.36
C LEU A 142 14.96 -13.34 11.41
N VAL A 143 13.86 -13.97 11.00
CA VAL A 143 12.94 -14.67 11.90
C VAL A 143 12.72 -16.12 11.44
N PRO A 144 13.76 -16.97 11.44
CA PRO A 144 13.70 -18.34 10.88
C PRO A 144 12.79 -19.29 11.66
N TYR A 145 12.31 -18.89 12.84
CA TYR A 145 11.37 -19.65 13.66
C TYR A 145 9.89 -19.37 13.32
N ALA A 146 9.63 -18.38 12.47
CA ALA A 146 8.28 -17.98 12.08
C ALA A 146 7.84 -18.72 10.81
N ASP A 147 6.55 -18.97 10.70
CA ASP A 147 5.97 -19.54 9.48
C ASP A 147 5.83 -18.43 8.43
N VAL A 148 6.84 -18.33 7.58
CA VAL A 148 6.91 -17.39 6.47
C VAL A 148 7.55 -18.06 5.27
N ARG A 149 7.08 -17.73 4.06
CA ARG A 149 7.69 -18.26 2.83
C ARG A 149 9.15 -17.80 2.75
N PRO A 150 10.11 -18.67 2.36
CA PRO A 150 11.51 -18.30 2.25
C PRO A 150 11.76 -17.07 1.36
N GLU A 151 10.92 -16.89 0.34
CA GLU A 151 10.99 -15.80 -0.62
C GLU A 151 10.25 -14.53 -0.16
N ALA A 152 9.43 -14.56 0.88
CA ALA A 152 8.72 -13.35 1.30
C ALA A 152 9.70 -12.30 1.89
N THR A 153 9.57 -11.06 1.45
CA THR A 153 10.36 -9.91 1.87
C THR A 153 9.68 -9.12 2.99
N ILE A 154 10.40 -8.18 3.61
CA ILE A 154 9.78 -7.21 4.54
C ILE A 154 8.75 -6.34 3.83
N GLU A 155 8.99 -5.97 2.56
CA GLU A 155 8.01 -5.25 1.74
C GLU A 155 6.71 -6.05 1.57
N ASP A 156 6.81 -7.33 1.22
CA ASP A 156 5.64 -8.20 1.02
C ASP A 156 4.80 -8.28 2.31
N LEU A 157 5.44 -8.32 3.48
CA LEU A 157 4.74 -8.30 4.77
C LEU A 157 4.00 -6.98 5.00
N LEU A 158 4.64 -5.85 4.69
CA LEU A 158 4.04 -4.52 4.85
C LEU A 158 2.89 -4.28 3.88
N ARG A 159 2.90 -4.94 2.70
CA ARG A 159 1.84 -4.89 1.68
C ARG A 159 0.71 -5.89 1.88
N HIS A 160 0.83 -6.80 2.85
CA HIS A 160 -0.06 -7.96 3.00
C HIS A 160 -0.03 -8.93 1.81
N GLU A 161 1.14 -9.13 1.21
CA GLU A 161 1.35 -9.92 0.00
C GLU A 161 2.29 -11.10 0.21
N ALA A 162 2.54 -11.48 1.47
CA ALA A 162 3.51 -12.52 1.82
C ALA A 162 2.98 -13.96 1.65
N GLY A 163 1.72 -14.13 1.23
CA GLY A 163 1.11 -15.45 1.01
C GLY A 163 0.91 -16.28 2.28
N MET A 164 0.76 -15.62 3.44
CA MET A 164 0.53 -16.23 4.76
C MET A 164 -0.83 -15.83 5.33
N SER A 165 -1.46 -16.75 6.05
CA SER A 165 -2.70 -16.45 6.77
C SER A 165 -2.48 -15.49 7.93
N ASP A 166 -3.58 -14.98 8.49
CA ASP A 166 -3.58 -14.24 9.76
C ASP A 166 -3.87 -15.18 10.92
N TRP A 167 -3.00 -15.20 11.93
CA TRP A 167 -3.19 -16.04 13.12
C TRP A 167 -4.50 -15.70 13.82
N LEU A 168 -4.94 -14.45 13.80
CA LEU A 168 -6.16 -14.06 14.51
C LEU A 168 -7.44 -14.58 13.85
N THR A 169 -7.45 -14.75 12.51
CA THR A 169 -8.67 -15.01 11.74
C THR A 169 -8.69 -16.35 11.01
N ASP A 170 -7.55 -17.03 10.85
CA ASP A 170 -7.48 -18.38 10.29
C ASP A 170 -8.27 -19.43 11.13
N LYS A 171 -8.57 -19.08 12.39
CA LYS A 171 -9.43 -19.80 13.32
C LYS A 171 -10.31 -18.80 14.05
N TYR A 172 -11.61 -18.87 13.78
CA TYR A 172 -12.63 -17.96 14.32
C TYR A 172 -12.60 -17.79 15.85
N THR A 173 -12.06 -18.74 16.60
CA THR A 173 -12.07 -18.75 18.07
C THR A 173 -10.90 -18.02 18.72
N ARG A 174 -9.85 -17.63 17.98
CA ARG A 174 -8.61 -17.11 18.59
C ARG A 174 -8.79 -15.72 19.22
N MET A 175 -9.51 -14.81 18.59
CA MET A 175 -9.82 -13.51 19.18
C MET A 175 -10.67 -13.65 20.46
N ASP A 176 -11.71 -14.48 20.43
CA ASP A 176 -12.55 -14.75 21.61
C ASP A 176 -11.75 -15.39 22.74
N TRP A 177 -10.79 -16.26 22.40
CA TRP A 177 -9.88 -16.85 23.37
C TRP A 177 -8.98 -15.79 24.02
N LEU A 178 -8.39 -14.87 23.25
CA LEU A 178 -7.57 -13.78 23.80
C LEU A 178 -8.37 -12.81 24.68
N ILE A 179 -9.64 -12.60 24.36
CA ILE A 179 -10.57 -11.77 25.15
C ILE A 179 -10.92 -12.45 26.48
N SER A 180 -11.21 -13.76 26.45
CA SER A 180 -11.55 -14.55 27.63
C SER A 180 -10.35 -14.90 28.52
N HIS A 181 -9.13 -14.85 27.98
CA HIS A 181 -7.88 -15.10 28.70
C HIS A 181 -7.02 -13.83 28.73
N PRO A 182 -7.41 -12.81 29.52
CA PRO A 182 -6.81 -11.48 29.42
C PRO A 182 -5.32 -11.42 29.81
N ASN A 183 -4.85 -12.39 30.60
CA ASN A 183 -3.45 -12.55 31.00
C ASN A 183 -2.87 -13.91 30.53
N GLY A 184 -3.30 -14.37 29.35
CA GLY A 184 -2.85 -15.62 28.75
C GLY A 184 -1.34 -15.61 28.49
N LYS A 185 -0.73 -16.80 28.48
CA LYS A 185 0.70 -16.98 28.15
C LYS A 185 0.92 -16.91 26.64
N VAL A 186 0.77 -15.72 26.06
CA VAL A 186 0.94 -15.42 24.64
C VAL A 186 1.87 -14.23 24.41
N GLY A 187 2.34 -14.09 23.17
CA GLY A 187 3.15 -12.95 22.75
C GLY A 187 3.27 -12.88 21.23
N PRO A 188 4.15 -12.03 20.68
CA PRO A 188 4.26 -11.83 19.24
C PRO A 188 4.65 -13.11 18.49
N LYS A 189 5.44 -14.00 19.13
CA LYS A 189 5.77 -15.32 18.56
C LYS A 189 4.56 -16.24 18.39
N THR A 190 3.51 -16.05 19.18
CA THR A 190 2.24 -16.78 19.04
C THR A 190 1.58 -16.43 17.70
N ALA A 191 1.61 -15.15 17.32
CA ALA A 191 0.98 -14.64 16.10
C ALA A 191 1.65 -15.10 14.80
N VAL A 192 2.85 -15.68 14.85
CA VAL A 192 3.65 -15.97 13.65
C VAL A 192 4.02 -17.44 13.52
N LYS A 193 3.34 -18.30 14.30
CA LYS A 193 3.53 -19.75 14.32
C LYS A 193 2.20 -20.47 14.12
N ASN A 194 2.30 -21.67 13.55
CA ASN A 194 1.19 -22.48 13.07
C ASN A 194 0.30 -21.71 12.07
N LEU A 195 0.93 -20.97 11.14
CA LEU A 195 0.25 -20.27 10.06
C LEU A 195 0.07 -21.16 8.84
N LEU A 196 -0.94 -20.86 8.03
CA LEU A 196 -1.15 -21.49 6.74
C LEU A 196 -0.43 -20.67 5.65
N LEU A 197 0.53 -21.30 4.96
CA LEU A 197 1.26 -20.69 3.84
C LEU A 197 0.63 -21.09 2.50
N ARG A 198 -0.64 -20.73 2.31
CA ARG A 198 -1.44 -21.15 1.15
C ARG A 198 -1.57 -20.08 0.07
N GLY A 199 -1.37 -18.80 0.41
CA GLY A 199 -1.45 -17.70 -0.54
C GLY A 199 -0.23 -17.62 -1.45
N GLU A 200 -0.40 -17.02 -2.62
CA GLU A 200 0.69 -16.66 -3.53
C GLU A 200 1.33 -15.35 -3.08
N ILE A 201 2.65 -15.22 -3.24
CA ILE A 201 3.33 -13.94 -3.00
C ILE A 201 2.90 -12.93 -4.05
N GLY A 202 2.66 -11.68 -3.63
CA GLY A 202 2.18 -10.60 -4.51
C GLY A 202 0.66 -10.53 -4.63
N THR A 203 -0.07 -11.41 -3.93
CA THR A 203 -1.53 -11.36 -3.83
C THR A 203 -1.91 -10.80 -2.47
N PHE A 204 -2.69 -9.71 -2.47
CA PHE A 204 -3.15 -9.07 -1.25
C PHE A 204 -4.05 -10.00 -0.41
N ASP A 205 -3.66 -10.25 0.83
CA ASP A 205 -4.42 -10.96 1.86
C ASP A 205 -4.10 -10.36 3.24
N TYR A 206 -5.04 -9.57 3.76
CA TYR A 206 -4.83 -8.78 4.97
C TYR A 206 -4.48 -9.68 6.18
N SER A 207 -3.31 -9.45 6.77
CA SER A 207 -2.75 -10.29 7.83
C SER A 207 -2.11 -9.48 8.95
N ASN A 208 -2.68 -9.54 10.16
CA ASN A 208 -2.07 -8.92 11.34
C ASN A 208 -0.74 -9.60 11.69
N SER A 209 -0.67 -10.93 11.52
CA SER A 209 0.56 -11.70 11.62
C SER A 209 1.71 -11.13 10.79
N SER A 210 1.45 -10.61 9.59
CA SER A 210 2.48 -10.01 8.74
C SER A 210 3.13 -8.79 9.42
N LEU A 211 2.34 -7.90 10.02
CA LEU A 211 2.85 -6.70 10.70
C LEU A 211 3.50 -7.05 12.04
N THR A 212 2.97 -8.02 12.78
CA THR A 212 3.64 -8.55 13.98
C THR A 212 5.01 -9.12 13.61
N LEU A 213 5.13 -9.81 12.47
CA LEU A 213 6.39 -10.36 12.00
C LEU A 213 7.42 -9.26 11.64
N VAL A 214 6.98 -8.15 11.04
CA VAL A 214 7.85 -6.97 10.79
C VAL A 214 8.45 -6.45 12.10
N THR A 215 7.68 -6.39 13.19
CA THR A 215 8.23 -5.95 14.49
C THR A 215 9.34 -6.88 14.98
N LEU A 216 9.16 -8.20 14.87
CA LEU A 216 10.14 -9.20 15.28
C LEU A 216 11.40 -9.14 14.41
N ALA A 217 11.23 -8.90 13.10
CA ALA A 217 12.34 -8.71 12.17
C ALA A 217 13.15 -7.45 12.51
N ALA A 218 12.49 -6.33 12.83
CA ALA A 218 13.15 -5.10 13.25
C ALA A 218 13.95 -5.28 14.55
N GLU A 219 13.40 -5.99 15.54
CA GLU A 219 14.13 -6.33 16.76
C GLU A 219 15.35 -7.21 16.48
N ARG A 220 15.20 -8.19 15.59
CA ARG A 220 16.32 -9.06 15.20
C ARG A 220 17.43 -8.27 14.53
N ALA A 221 17.08 -7.40 13.58
CA ALA A 221 18.02 -6.63 12.78
C ALA A 221 18.82 -5.63 13.62
N THR A 222 18.19 -5.08 14.66
CA THR A 222 18.78 -4.03 15.50
C THR A 222 19.33 -4.53 16.84
N GLY A 223 18.86 -5.67 17.34
CA GLY A 223 19.11 -6.15 18.69
C GLY A 223 18.38 -5.36 19.79
N VAL A 224 17.37 -4.57 19.43
CA VAL A 224 16.67 -3.64 20.33
C VAL A 224 15.19 -3.96 20.38
N SER A 225 14.54 -3.74 21.53
CA SER A 225 13.11 -4.02 21.66
C SER A 225 12.25 -3.10 20.80
N TRP A 226 11.11 -3.62 20.35
CA TRP A 226 10.13 -2.91 19.53
C TRP A 226 9.71 -1.57 20.14
N GLU A 227 9.41 -1.55 21.43
CA GLU A 227 8.94 -0.37 22.15
C GLU A 227 10.02 0.72 22.18
N LYS A 228 11.30 0.30 22.27
CA LYS A 228 12.43 1.22 22.25
C LYS A 228 12.72 1.74 20.85
N LEU A 229 12.60 0.90 19.82
CA LEU A 229 12.68 1.35 18.42
C LEU A 229 11.57 2.38 18.12
N MET A 230 10.33 2.06 18.46
CA MET A 230 9.17 2.94 18.30
C MET A 230 9.39 4.28 19.01
N SER A 231 9.79 4.25 20.28
CA SER A 231 10.01 5.45 21.08
C SER A 231 11.14 6.33 20.54
N GLU A 232 12.30 5.76 20.25
CA GLU A 232 13.52 6.51 19.96
C GLU A 232 13.64 6.90 18.48
N LEU A 233 13.11 6.09 17.56
CA LEU A 233 13.19 6.39 16.13
C LEU A 233 12.01 7.21 15.62
N LEU A 234 10.83 7.13 16.26
CA LEU A 234 9.62 7.74 15.74
C LEU A 234 8.92 8.65 16.75
N LEU A 235 8.45 8.13 17.89
CA LEU A 235 7.57 8.92 18.77
C LEU A 235 8.26 10.16 19.37
N LYS A 236 9.47 10.01 19.92
CA LYS A 236 10.22 11.13 20.50
C LYS A 236 10.64 12.17 19.43
N PRO A 237 11.26 11.79 18.28
CA PRO A 237 11.59 12.75 17.25
C PRO A 237 10.39 13.50 16.68
N LEU A 238 9.22 12.84 16.59
CA LEU A 238 7.99 13.49 16.12
C LEU A 238 7.26 14.27 17.21
N GLY A 239 7.64 14.13 18.49
CA GLY A 239 7.01 14.80 19.61
C GLY A 239 5.62 14.27 19.94
N LEU A 240 5.36 12.98 19.68
CA LEU A 240 4.08 12.31 19.95
C LEU A 240 4.04 11.82 21.41
N LYS A 241 3.68 12.72 22.31
CA LYS A 241 3.83 12.52 23.77
C LYS A 241 2.77 11.62 24.39
N GLU A 242 1.60 11.56 23.77
CA GLU A 242 0.44 10.78 24.25
C GLU A 242 0.30 9.46 23.49
N THR A 243 1.30 9.12 22.68
CA THR A 243 1.36 7.90 21.87
C THR A 243 2.28 6.89 22.51
N GLY A 244 1.84 5.63 22.60
CA GLY A 244 2.66 4.58 23.20
C GLY A 244 1.96 3.24 23.37
N PHE A 245 2.49 2.42 24.27
CA PHE A 245 2.03 1.07 24.54
C PHE A 245 1.38 0.99 25.92
N GLY A 246 0.43 0.05 26.08
CA GLY A 246 -0.19 -0.22 27.36
C GLY A 246 0.81 -0.75 28.42
N PRO A 247 0.49 -0.60 29.72
CA PRO A 247 -0.71 0.02 30.26
C PRO A 247 -0.62 1.55 30.29
N ILE A 248 -1.65 2.24 29.77
CA ILE A 248 -1.81 3.70 29.90
C ILE A 248 -2.95 3.99 30.89
N ALA A 249 -2.63 4.63 32.02
CA ALA A 249 -3.53 4.73 33.16
C ALA A 249 -4.83 5.51 32.88
N ASP A 250 -4.74 6.56 32.07
CA ASP A 250 -5.81 7.47 31.72
C ASP A 250 -6.44 7.19 30.34
N ALA A 251 -6.01 6.12 29.67
CA ALA A 251 -6.60 5.71 28.39
C ALA A 251 -8.11 5.45 28.53
N ALA A 252 -8.86 5.76 27.49
CA ALA A 252 -10.26 5.41 27.36
C ALA A 252 -10.42 3.89 27.48
N ARG A 253 -11.31 3.46 28.37
CA ARG A 253 -11.65 2.05 28.52
C ARG A 253 -12.59 1.67 27.38
N PRO A 254 -12.37 0.54 26.66
CA PRO A 254 -13.30 0.05 25.66
C PRO A 254 -14.71 -0.19 26.24
N HIS A 255 -15.75 -0.08 25.41
CA HIS A 255 -17.13 -0.43 25.80
C HIS A 255 -17.81 -1.30 24.76
N THR A 256 -18.55 -2.30 25.22
CA THR A 256 -19.36 -3.18 24.36
C THR A 256 -20.80 -3.26 24.87
N TRP A 257 -21.73 -3.55 23.95
CA TRP A 257 -23.13 -3.75 24.33
C TRP A 257 -23.29 -5.13 24.97
N SER A 258 -23.72 -5.16 26.24
CA SER A 258 -23.92 -6.40 26.98
C SER A 258 -25.00 -6.22 28.03
N ARG A 259 -25.89 -7.22 28.15
CA ARG A 259 -27.01 -7.22 29.12
C ARG A 259 -27.88 -5.95 29.03
N GLY A 260 -28.22 -5.52 27.82
CA GLY A 260 -29.13 -4.40 27.58
C GLY A 260 -28.53 -3.00 27.79
N ALA A 261 -27.22 -2.88 28.00
CA ALA A 261 -26.55 -1.59 28.16
C ALA A 261 -25.14 -1.57 27.56
N LEU A 262 -24.64 -0.37 27.27
CA LEU A 262 -23.24 -0.17 26.89
C LEU A 262 -22.37 -0.17 28.14
N ARG A 263 -21.53 -1.18 28.32
CA ARG A 263 -20.77 -1.41 29.56
C ARG A 263 -19.26 -1.41 29.30
N PRO A 264 -18.44 -1.05 30.31
CA PRO A 264 -17.00 -1.17 30.20
C PRO A 264 -16.57 -2.60 29.87
N PHE A 265 -15.66 -2.72 28.91
CA PHE A 265 -15.11 -3.96 28.38
C PHE A 265 -13.59 -3.93 28.54
N GLY A 266 -12.99 -5.12 28.59
CA GLY A 266 -11.55 -5.28 28.60
C GLY A 266 -10.82 -4.80 29.86
N GLN A 267 -9.49 -4.73 29.74
CA GLN A 267 -8.56 -4.33 30.79
C GLN A 267 -8.16 -2.85 30.66
N ARG A 268 -8.30 -2.10 31.76
CA ARG A 268 -7.94 -0.68 31.79
C ARG A 268 -6.47 -0.50 31.36
N GLY A 269 -6.26 0.41 30.41
CA GLY A 269 -4.94 0.76 29.88
C GLY A 269 -4.34 -0.23 28.86
N TRP A 270 -4.94 -1.40 28.65
CA TRP A 270 -4.46 -2.41 27.70
C TRP A 270 -5.34 -2.57 26.45
N GLY A 271 -6.49 -1.91 26.42
CA GLY A 271 -7.46 -2.05 25.34
C GLY A 271 -8.36 -3.24 25.67
N PRO A 272 -8.67 -4.13 24.71
CA PRO A 272 -9.48 -5.32 24.98
C PRO A 272 -8.83 -6.18 26.07
N THR A 273 -7.60 -6.62 25.88
CA THR A 273 -6.83 -7.35 26.90
C THR A 273 -5.33 -7.24 26.65
N ARG A 274 -4.52 -7.52 27.68
CA ARG A 274 -3.07 -7.64 27.55
C ARG A 274 -2.68 -8.75 26.57
N SER A 275 -3.42 -9.86 26.52
CA SER A 275 -3.21 -10.92 25.52
C SER A 275 -3.42 -10.44 24.08
N VAL A 276 -4.45 -9.64 23.83
CA VAL A 276 -4.70 -9.04 22.51
C VAL A 276 -3.55 -8.10 22.13
N ALA A 277 -3.15 -7.21 23.04
CA ALA A 277 -2.02 -6.31 22.83
C ALA A 277 -0.72 -7.10 22.52
N ALA A 278 -0.43 -8.14 23.29
CA ALA A 278 0.77 -8.96 23.13
C ALA A 278 0.84 -9.72 21.79
N VAL A 279 -0.31 -10.13 21.23
CA VAL A 279 -0.40 -10.83 19.94
C VAL A 279 -0.37 -9.85 18.76
N LEU A 280 -1.16 -8.77 18.83
CA LEU A 280 -1.24 -7.79 17.75
C LEU A 280 0.06 -7.01 17.60
N ARG A 281 0.68 -6.59 18.71
CA ARG A 281 1.90 -5.77 18.68
C ARG A 281 1.78 -4.63 17.65
N GLY A 282 2.78 -4.45 16.77
CA GLY A 282 2.75 -3.44 15.70
C GLY A 282 1.59 -3.54 14.70
N ALA A 283 0.78 -4.60 14.73
CA ALA A 283 -0.46 -4.68 13.98
C ALA A 283 -1.62 -3.92 14.64
N GLY A 284 -1.60 -3.66 15.96
CA GLY A 284 -2.74 -3.03 16.61
C GLY A 284 -2.70 -2.70 18.12
N ASP A 285 -1.52 -2.65 18.75
CA ASP A 285 -1.38 -2.49 20.22
C ASP A 285 -1.12 -1.05 20.70
N LEU A 286 -0.96 -0.08 19.79
CA LEU A 286 -0.68 1.30 20.17
C LEU A 286 -1.92 2.01 20.72
N PHE A 287 -1.62 3.02 21.52
CA PHE A 287 -2.56 4.05 21.98
C PHE A 287 -2.08 5.41 21.49
N SER A 288 -3.02 6.33 21.24
CA SER A 288 -2.71 7.72 20.93
C SER A 288 -3.92 8.63 21.19
N THR A 289 -3.72 9.93 21.03
CA THR A 289 -4.78 10.95 20.98
C THR A 289 -4.98 11.41 19.53
N PRO A 290 -6.17 11.89 19.14
CA PRO A 290 -6.36 12.49 17.83
C PRO A 290 -5.38 13.62 17.49
N HIS A 291 -4.94 14.40 18.50
CA HIS A 291 -3.90 15.43 18.35
C HIS A 291 -2.57 14.85 17.87
N ASP A 292 -2.08 13.79 18.51
CA ASP A 292 -0.85 13.13 18.07
C ASP A 292 -1.02 12.42 16.71
N LEU A 293 -2.20 11.85 16.45
CA LEU A 293 -2.49 11.17 15.18
C LEU A 293 -2.48 12.13 13.98
N VAL A 294 -3.10 13.31 14.07
CA VAL A 294 -3.06 14.28 12.96
C VAL A 294 -1.65 14.78 12.71
N ARG A 295 -0.86 15.00 13.77
CA ARG A 295 0.55 15.36 13.66
C ARG A 295 1.36 14.27 12.97
N PHE A 296 1.18 13.02 13.37
CA PHE A 296 1.80 11.87 12.71
C PHE A 296 1.41 11.79 11.24
N GLY A 297 0.12 11.96 10.92
CA GLY A 297 -0.37 11.90 9.54
C GLY A 297 0.19 13.00 8.63
N GLU A 298 0.29 14.24 9.12
CA GLU A 298 0.92 15.33 8.37
C GLU A 298 2.40 15.07 8.11
N LEU A 299 3.11 14.50 9.08
CA LEU A 299 4.52 14.19 8.93
C LEU A 299 4.76 13.04 7.95
N LEU A 300 3.97 11.98 8.06
CA LEU A 300 4.11 10.75 7.29
C LEU A 300 3.72 10.95 5.82
N TRP A 301 2.53 11.47 5.56
CA TRP A 301 1.97 11.57 4.21
C TRP A 301 2.14 12.97 3.59
N GLY A 302 2.62 13.96 4.34
CA GLY A 302 2.89 15.31 3.85
C GLY A 302 4.32 15.53 3.36
N ASP A 303 5.05 14.47 3.03
CA ASP A 303 6.46 14.48 2.55
C ASP A 303 7.44 15.15 3.54
N ARG A 304 7.22 14.97 4.85
CA ARG A 304 8.02 15.61 5.91
C ARG A 304 8.80 14.62 6.78
N LEU A 305 8.50 13.33 6.74
CA LEU A 305 9.17 12.30 7.55
C LEU A 305 10.27 11.55 6.81
N LEU A 306 10.01 11.24 5.54
CA LEU A 306 10.83 10.42 4.67
C LEU A 306 11.14 11.22 3.40
N GLU A 307 12.20 10.84 2.69
CA GLU A 307 12.59 11.44 1.41
C GLU A 307 12.72 10.35 0.32
N GLY A 308 12.66 10.76 -0.95
CA GLY A 308 12.95 9.89 -2.08
C GLY A 308 11.99 8.70 -2.25
N SER A 309 12.55 7.51 -2.46
CA SER A 309 11.79 6.30 -2.77
C SER A 309 10.86 5.85 -1.63
N GLN A 310 11.23 6.08 -0.37
CA GLN A 310 10.43 5.68 0.79
C GLN A 310 9.12 6.47 0.87
N THR A 311 9.15 7.76 0.53
CA THR A 311 7.96 8.60 0.42
C THR A 311 7.06 8.13 -0.72
N GLN A 312 7.64 7.76 -1.87
CA GLN A 312 6.87 7.19 -2.98
C GLN A 312 6.25 5.83 -2.63
N LEU A 313 6.86 5.04 -1.76
CA LEU A 313 6.28 3.76 -1.35
C LEU A 313 5.03 3.94 -0.48
N ILE A 314 4.99 4.95 0.39
CA ILE A 314 3.84 5.18 1.27
C ILE A 314 2.71 5.96 0.57
N ASN A 315 3.06 6.93 -0.28
CA ASN A 315 2.13 7.81 -1.00
C ASN A 315 1.82 7.32 -2.44
N GLY A 316 2.49 6.28 -2.94
CA GLY A 316 2.45 5.90 -4.35
C GLY A 316 1.42 4.84 -4.72
N ILE A 317 1.82 3.91 -5.58
CA ILE A 317 0.90 2.93 -6.19
C ILE A 317 0.40 1.96 -5.13
N ALA A 318 -0.92 1.98 -4.95
CA ALA A 318 -1.63 1.12 -4.03
C ALA A 318 -2.14 -0.14 -4.74
N ASN A 319 -2.06 -1.27 -4.05
CA ASN A 319 -2.56 -2.56 -4.50
C ASN A 319 -4.08 -2.59 -4.37
N LEU A 320 -4.75 -3.14 -5.38
CA LEU A 320 -6.18 -3.37 -5.35
C LEU A 320 -6.47 -4.47 -4.33
N THR A 321 -7.35 -4.18 -3.38
CA THR A 321 -7.72 -5.13 -2.32
C THR A 321 -8.97 -5.94 -2.65
N GLY A 322 -9.62 -5.64 -3.78
CA GLY A 322 -10.96 -6.11 -4.11
C GLY A 322 -12.07 -5.39 -3.33
N LEU A 323 -11.74 -4.38 -2.54
CA LEU A 323 -12.68 -3.51 -1.81
C LEU A 323 -12.59 -2.08 -2.34
N ALA A 324 -13.43 -1.18 -1.80
CA ALA A 324 -13.46 0.24 -2.17
C ALA A 324 -12.17 1.02 -1.83
N TRP A 325 -11.20 0.38 -1.17
CA TRP A 325 -9.91 0.94 -0.78
C TRP A 325 -8.75 0.12 -1.37
N SER A 326 -7.62 0.78 -1.58
CA SER A 326 -6.36 0.19 -1.99
C SER A 326 -5.36 0.22 -0.82
N TYR A 327 -4.26 -0.52 -0.92
CA TYR A 327 -3.28 -0.64 0.17
C TYR A 327 -1.84 -0.43 -0.31
N THR A 328 -1.03 0.30 0.45
CA THR A 328 0.41 0.51 0.16
C THR A 328 1.28 -0.15 1.24
N ILE A 329 2.36 0.50 1.70
CA ILE A 329 3.22 0.00 2.79
C ILE A 329 2.57 0.31 4.14
N GLY A 330 1.78 -0.62 4.67
CA GLY A 330 1.12 -0.48 5.97
C GLY A 330 0.08 0.63 6.05
N THR A 331 -0.36 1.17 4.92
CA THR A 331 -1.37 2.25 4.86
C THR A 331 -2.45 1.95 3.83
N MET A 332 -3.65 2.45 4.11
CA MET A 332 -4.79 2.43 3.21
C MET A 332 -4.83 3.70 2.36
N MET A 333 -5.14 3.53 1.09
CA MET A 333 -5.48 4.62 0.17
C MET A 333 -6.94 4.47 -0.24
N ASP A 334 -7.77 5.47 0.03
CA ASP A 334 -9.19 5.45 -0.31
C ASP A 334 -9.49 6.51 -1.37
N ARG A 335 -10.19 6.09 -2.44
CA ARG A 335 -10.70 6.94 -3.54
C ARG A 335 -12.23 6.94 -3.59
N SER A 336 -12.92 6.41 -2.58
CA SER A 336 -14.36 6.18 -2.61
C SER A 336 -15.16 7.19 -1.77
N TRP A 337 -14.52 7.98 -0.90
CA TRP A 337 -15.26 8.81 0.09
C TRP A 337 -15.47 10.27 -0.29
N LEU A 338 -14.63 10.80 -1.17
CA LEU A 338 -14.68 12.19 -1.64
C LEU A 338 -14.60 12.24 -3.17
N GLY A 339 -15.15 11.20 -3.83
CA GLY A 339 -15.00 11.02 -5.27
C GLY A 339 -13.54 10.85 -5.66
N SER A 340 -13.03 11.67 -6.59
CA SER A 340 -11.66 11.53 -7.10
C SER A 340 -10.56 11.96 -6.12
N VAL A 341 -10.90 12.60 -4.99
CA VAL A 341 -9.95 13.10 -4.01
C VAL A 341 -9.22 11.95 -3.33
N ARG A 342 -7.89 12.02 -3.33
CA ARG A 342 -7.06 11.00 -2.73
C ARG A 342 -7.03 11.15 -1.22
N THR A 343 -7.19 10.03 -0.53
CA THR A 343 -6.97 9.99 0.92
C THR A 343 -5.95 8.92 1.26
N TYR A 344 -5.04 9.26 2.18
CA TYR A 344 -4.09 8.34 2.77
C TYR A 344 -4.44 8.15 4.24
N GLY A 345 -4.25 6.96 4.80
CA GLY A 345 -4.64 6.74 6.18
C GLY A 345 -4.71 5.30 6.59
N HIS A 346 -5.50 5.05 7.64
CA HIS A 346 -5.90 3.70 8.02
C HIS A 346 -7.13 3.78 8.94
N THR A 347 -7.97 2.75 8.92
CA THR A 347 -9.02 2.54 9.93
C THR A 347 -8.55 1.58 11.02
N GLY A 348 -9.13 1.65 12.20
CA GLY A 348 -8.81 0.76 13.31
C GLY A 348 -10.10 0.27 13.96
N GLY A 349 -10.20 -1.05 14.17
CA GLY A 349 -11.35 -1.61 14.85
C GLY A 349 -11.10 -2.97 15.46
N TYR A 350 -11.65 -3.14 16.67
CA TYR A 350 -12.00 -4.42 17.29
C TYR A 350 -13.05 -4.12 18.37
N SER A 351 -13.54 -5.12 19.09
CA SER A 351 -14.62 -4.94 20.07
C SER A 351 -14.31 -3.82 21.07
N GLY A 352 -15.11 -2.75 21.02
CA GLY A 352 -15.03 -1.60 21.92
C GLY A 352 -14.05 -0.50 21.53
N VAL A 353 -13.43 -0.58 20.35
CA VAL A 353 -12.48 0.41 19.82
C VAL A 353 -12.77 0.69 18.35
N SER A 354 -12.85 1.97 17.99
CA SER A 354 -12.99 2.44 16.62
C SER A 354 -12.14 3.69 16.40
N THR A 355 -11.31 3.66 15.37
CA THR A 355 -10.35 4.74 15.08
C THR A 355 -10.26 4.98 13.59
N THR A 356 -10.02 6.21 13.18
CA THR A 356 -9.56 6.55 11.84
C THR A 356 -8.52 7.66 11.90
N LEU A 357 -7.61 7.63 10.93
CA LEU A 357 -6.67 8.70 10.63
C LEU A 357 -6.62 8.84 9.11
N ARG A 358 -6.89 10.05 8.61
CA ARG A 358 -6.91 10.36 7.18
C ARG A 358 -6.16 11.65 6.90
N ARG A 359 -5.26 11.63 5.93
CA ARG A 359 -4.67 12.79 5.26
C ARG A 359 -5.34 12.95 3.90
N ILE A 360 -5.73 14.18 3.59
CA ILE A 360 -6.40 14.56 2.36
C ILE A 360 -5.59 15.72 1.74
N PRO A 361 -4.53 15.42 0.97
CA PRO A 361 -3.60 16.43 0.48
C PRO A 361 -4.27 17.54 -0.33
N GLU A 362 -5.25 17.19 -1.16
CA GLU A 362 -5.98 18.13 -2.03
C GLU A 362 -6.78 19.16 -1.23
N LEU A 363 -7.17 18.84 0.01
CA LEU A 363 -7.84 19.76 0.93
C LEU A 363 -6.86 20.43 1.91
N GLY A 364 -5.61 20.00 1.94
CA GLY A 364 -4.63 20.43 2.93
C GLY A 364 -5.06 20.11 4.37
N VAL A 365 -5.77 18.99 4.58
CA VAL A 365 -6.34 18.59 5.88
C VAL A 365 -5.88 17.19 6.30
N THR A 366 -5.63 17.03 7.60
CA THR A 366 -5.50 15.74 8.27
C THR A 366 -6.54 15.64 9.38
N ILE A 367 -7.27 14.53 9.44
CA ILE A 367 -8.34 14.29 10.41
C ILE A 367 -8.13 12.94 11.11
N ALA A 368 -8.30 12.95 12.42
CA ALA A 368 -8.29 11.74 13.23
C ALA A 368 -9.53 11.70 14.14
N VAL A 369 -10.13 10.52 14.27
CA VAL A 369 -11.27 10.28 15.18
C VAL A 369 -11.01 8.98 15.94
N THR A 370 -11.20 9.02 17.25
CA THR A 370 -11.11 7.85 18.14
C THR A 370 -12.39 7.71 18.96
N ALA A 371 -12.83 6.49 19.21
CA ALA A 371 -14.01 6.20 20.02
C ALA A 371 -13.86 4.91 20.82
N ASN A 372 -14.39 4.90 22.05
CA ASN A 372 -14.42 3.73 22.94
C ASN A 372 -15.84 3.11 22.96
N GLY A 373 -16.17 2.42 21.88
CA GLY A 373 -17.50 1.85 21.66
C GLY A 373 -17.49 0.77 20.59
N MET A 374 -18.64 0.13 20.38
CA MET A 374 -18.73 -1.14 19.67
C MET A 374 -18.18 -1.07 18.24
N GLY A 375 -17.20 -1.94 17.95
CA GLY A 375 -16.63 -2.16 16.64
C GLY A 375 -17.15 -3.47 16.03
N THR A 376 -18.02 -3.34 15.03
CA THR A 376 -17.96 -4.22 13.84
C THR A 376 -16.99 -3.57 12.85
N PRO A 377 -16.26 -4.34 12.01
CA PRO A 377 -15.50 -3.75 10.91
C PRO A 377 -16.49 -3.02 9.99
N GLY A 378 -16.43 -1.69 9.97
CA GLY A 378 -17.36 -0.86 9.21
C GLY A 378 -17.41 0.57 9.72
N GLY A 379 -16.72 1.47 9.02
CA GLY A 379 -17.17 2.81 8.69
C GLY A 379 -17.38 3.87 9.78
N TYR A 380 -17.58 3.61 11.07
CA TYR A 380 -18.21 4.67 11.88
C TYR A 380 -17.31 5.83 12.35
N ALA A 381 -16.05 5.57 12.75
CA ALA A 381 -15.11 6.67 13.00
C ALA A 381 -14.81 7.43 11.69
N ASP A 382 -14.80 6.72 10.57
CA ASP A 382 -14.75 7.31 9.23
C ASP A 382 -15.98 8.14 8.89
N ASP A 383 -17.17 7.66 9.21
CA ASP A 383 -18.44 8.33 8.93
C ASP A 383 -18.45 9.67 9.64
N LEU A 384 -17.95 9.71 10.88
CA LEU A 384 -17.77 10.96 11.59
C LEU A 384 -16.71 11.83 10.92
N ALA A 385 -15.57 11.28 10.47
CA ALA A 385 -14.57 12.05 9.74
C ALA A 385 -15.15 12.67 8.45
N ILE A 386 -15.92 11.91 7.66
CA ILE A 386 -16.65 12.38 6.48
C ILE A 386 -17.63 13.50 6.86
N ASN A 387 -18.44 13.29 7.89
CA ASN A 387 -19.40 14.29 8.38
C ASN A 387 -18.74 15.59 8.84
N LEU A 388 -17.50 15.52 9.31
CA LEU A 388 -16.73 16.68 9.74
C LEU A 388 -16.14 17.43 8.54
N ILE A 389 -15.80 16.73 7.45
CA ILE A 389 -15.34 17.34 6.21
C ILE A 389 -16.42 18.23 5.59
N ASP A 390 -17.70 17.86 5.72
CA ASP A 390 -18.84 18.68 5.26
C ASP A 390 -18.91 20.08 5.88
N LEU A 391 -18.24 20.30 7.02
CA LEU A 391 -18.20 21.59 7.71
C LEU A 391 -17.04 22.47 7.26
N LEU A 392 -16.10 21.91 6.50
CA LEU A 392 -14.90 22.62 6.11
C LEU A 392 -15.19 23.43 4.85
N ASP A 393 -15.19 24.76 4.99
CA ASP A 393 -15.21 25.69 3.86
C ASP A 393 -13.81 25.73 3.22
N VAL A 394 -13.43 24.63 2.56
CA VAL A 394 -12.11 24.50 1.93
C VAL A 394 -12.20 25.10 0.52
N PRO A 395 -11.40 26.13 0.17
CA PRO A 395 -11.31 26.59 -1.21
C PRO A 395 -10.89 25.41 -2.10
N ALA A 396 -11.56 25.22 -3.23
CA ALA A 396 -11.07 24.30 -4.26
C ALA A 396 -9.61 24.69 -4.62
N PRO A 397 -8.71 23.72 -4.84
CA PRO A 397 -7.29 24.00 -5.08
C PRO A 397 -7.09 25.03 -6.21
N SER A 398 -6.22 26.00 -5.95
CA SER A 398 -5.94 27.16 -6.81
C SER A 398 -5.19 26.86 -8.11
N SER A 399 -5.00 25.59 -8.47
CA SER A 399 -4.47 25.18 -9.77
C SER A 399 -5.53 25.21 -10.90
N ALA A 400 -6.76 25.64 -10.60
CA ALA A 400 -7.86 25.80 -11.57
C ALA A 400 -7.80 27.09 -12.41
N GLN A 401 -6.64 27.77 -12.51
CA GLN A 401 -6.44 28.81 -13.52
C GLN A 401 -5.84 28.22 -14.80
N ALA A 402 -6.69 27.56 -15.59
CA ALA A 402 -6.73 27.68 -17.06
C ALA A 402 -7.75 26.69 -17.70
N ILE A 403 -9.03 26.74 -17.33
CA ILE A 403 -10.12 26.55 -18.31
C ILE A 403 -11.25 27.50 -17.89
N ALA A 404 -11.45 28.55 -18.69
CA ALA A 404 -12.47 29.56 -18.47
C ALA A 404 -13.88 28.97 -18.57
N GLY A 405 -14.73 29.28 -17.58
CA GLY A 405 -16.18 29.19 -17.72
C GLY A 405 -16.92 28.32 -16.69
N ALA A 406 -16.90 28.70 -15.41
CA ALA A 406 -18.02 28.44 -14.49
C ALA A 406 -17.91 29.36 -13.27
N SER A 407 -18.95 30.16 -13.06
CA SER A 407 -19.17 31.04 -11.91
C SER A 407 -19.15 30.30 -10.58
N GLY A 408 -18.61 30.96 -9.55
CA GLY A 408 -18.33 30.37 -8.25
C GLY A 408 -19.53 29.82 -7.47
N ALA A 409 -19.23 28.83 -6.63
CA ALA A 409 -19.92 28.49 -5.39
C ALA A 409 -18.99 27.56 -4.59
N GLY A 410 -18.82 27.82 -3.29
CA GLY A 410 -18.14 26.91 -2.37
C GLY A 410 -18.84 25.55 -2.30
N LEU A 411 -18.19 24.59 -1.64
CA LEU A 411 -18.51 23.15 -1.58
C LEU A 411 -19.90 22.76 -1.04
N THR A 412 -20.85 23.68 -0.89
CA THR A 412 -22.15 23.45 -0.26
C THR A 412 -23.30 23.66 -1.25
N ALA A 413 -23.70 22.61 -1.95
CA ALA A 413 -25.09 22.28 -2.37
C ALA A 413 -25.14 21.26 -3.51
N ALA A 414 -24.16 21.26 -4.43
CA ALA A 414 -24.19 20.42 -5.64
C ALA A 414 -23.96 18.92 -5.37
N VAL A 415 -23.44 18.55 -4.21
CA VAL A 415 -23.23 17.14 -3.80
C VAL A 415 -24.50 16.51 -3.18
N ARG A 416 -25.61 17.27 -3.06
CA ARG A 416 -26.80 16.85 -2.28
C ARG A 416 -27.90 16.09 -3.04
N ALA A 417 -27.82 15.87 -4.35
CA ALA A 417 -28.89 15.23 -5.10
C ALA A 417 -28.46 13.88 -5.72
N ASN A 418 -28.49 12.82 -4.90
CA ASN A 418 -28.10 11.43 -5.22
C ASN A 418 -26.64 11.23 -5.69
N PRO A 419 -25.99 10.10 -5.34
CA PRO A 419 -24.58 9.85 -5.65
C PRO A 419 -24.45 9.37 -7.09
N GLU A 420 -24.76 10.23 -8.05
CA GLU A 420 -24.33 10.06 -9.43
C GLU A 420 -23.01 10.84 -9.61
N PRO A 421 -22.00 10.25 -10.26
CA PRO A 421 -20.63 10.75 -10.25
C PRO A 421 -20.50 12.01 -11.13
N PHE A 422 -20.34 13.17 -10.50
CA PHE A 422 -20.00 14.44 -11.16
C PHE A 422 -18.50 14.79 -10.94
N PRO A 423 -17.94 15.81 -11.64
CA PRO A 423 -17.22 15.65 -12.89
C PRO A 423 -15.72 16.03 -12.69
N VAL A 424 -14.82 15.47 -13.49
CA VAL A 424 -13.39 15.84 -13.44
C VAL A 424 -13.02 16.62 -14.71
N VAL A 425 -12.52 17.85 -14.51
CA VAL A 425 -11.87 18.66 -15.55
C VAL A 425 -10.48 18.08 -15.87
N THR A 426 -10.12 18.11 -17.14
CA THR A 426 -9.28 17.14 -17.88
C THR A 426 -7.76 17.32 -17.76
N PRO A 427 -7.02 16.19 -17.81
CA PRO A 427 -5.91 16.01 -18.75
C PRO A 427 -6.15 14.81 -19.69
N ALA A 428 -5.49 14.81 -20.84
CA ALA A 428 -5.79 13.97 -22.01
C ALA A 428 -5.81 12.44 -21.78
N ALA A 429 -6.83 11.81 -22.41
CA ALA A 429 -7.12 10.40 -22.71
C ALA A 429 -6.24 9.27 -22.10
N LEU A 430 -6.85 8.40 -21.29
CA LEU A 430 -6.28 7.13 -20.81
C LEU A 430 -7.27 5.98 -21.10
N LEU A 431 -6.81 4.84 -21.65
CA LEU A 431 -7.58 3.60 -21.89
C LEU A 431 -7.24 2.52 -20.86
N ILE A 432 -8.23 1.77 -20.37
CA ILE A 432 -8.10 0.66 -19.38
C ILE A 432 -8.93 -0.56 -19.84
N CYS A 433 -8.45 -1.79 -19.60
CA CYS A 433 -9.22 -3.04 -19.77
C CYS A 433 -9.64 -3.63 -18.41
N GLY A 434 -10.92 -3.95 -18.23
CA GLY A 434 -11.51 -4.53 -17.01
C GLY A 434 -13.01 -4.79 -17.14
N ASP A 435 -13.52 -5.67 -16.30
CA ASP A 435 -14.89 -6.22 -16.20
C ASP A 435 -16.00 -5.15 -16.09
N GLY A 436 -17.08 -5.39 -16.84
CA GLY A 436 -18.11 -4.41 -17.15
C GLY A 436 -19.07 -4.09 -16.00
N SER A 437 -19.20 -2.79 -15.73
CA SER A 437 -20.45 -2.18 -15.30
C SER A 437 -20.62 -0.86 -16.07
N ALA A 438 -21.59 -0.83 -16.99
CA ALA A 438 -21.90 0.33 -17.81
C ALA A 438 -22.41 1.49 -16.94
N ALA A 439 -21.81 2.68 -17.09
CA ALA A 439 -22.33 3.93 -16.55
C ALA A 439 -22.74 4.86 -17.70
N THR A 440 -24.04 5.08 -17.87
CA THR A 440 -24.60 6.08 -18.78
C THR A 440 -24.68 7.44 -18.08
N GLY A 441 -23.84 8.39 -18.47
CA GLY A 441 -23.99 9.78 -18.04
C GLY A 441 -22.71 10.63 -18.11
N GLY A 442 -22.40 11.17 -19.27
CA GLY A 442 -21.52 12.35 -19.45
C GLY A 442 -20.01 12.21 -19.17
N ALA A 443 -19.53 11.02 -18.75
CA ALA A 443 -18.11 10.74 -18.48
C ALA A 443 -17.25 10.70 -19.77
N LEU A 444 -15.91 10.54 -19.61
CA LEU A 444 -15.10 9.84 -20.62
C LEU A 444 -15.98 8.72 -21.19
N GLY A 445 -16.15 8.66 -22.51
CA GLY A 445 -16.81 7.52 -23.12
C GLY A 445 -16.00 6.29 -22.79
N TRP A 446 -16.34 5.59 -21.72
CA TRP A 446 -15.83 4.26 -21.44
C TRP A 446 -16.52 3.36 -22.44
N GLN A 447 -15.77 2.92 -23.42
CA GLN A 447 -16.23 1.83 -24.26
C GLN A 447 -15.73 0.54 -23.62
N ASP A 448 -16.64 -0.21 -23.02
CA ASP A 448 -16.36 -1.62 -22.75
C ASP A 448 -16.08 -2.28 -24.10
N LEU A 449 -14.84 -2.68 -24.30
CA LEU A 449 -14.40 -3.41 -25.49
C LEU A 449 -14.69 -4.90 -25.36
N SER A 450 -15.03 -5.35 -24.15
CA SER A 450 -15.02 -6.73 -23.68
C SER A 450 -16.34 -7.18 -23.06
N SER A 451 -17.47 -6.53 -23.40
CA SER A 451 -18.80 -6.98 -22.97
C SER A 451 -19.05 -8.41 -23.50
N GLY A 452 -18.62 -9.39 -22.71
CA GLY A 452 -18.54 -10.80 -23.02
C GLY A 452 -17.37 -11.52 -22.34
N GLY A 453 -17.27 -11.37 -21.03
CA GLY A 453 -16.58 -12.31 -20.15
C GLY A 453 -17.58 -13.29 -19.55
N ASP A 454 -17.27 -14.59 -19.67
CA ASP A 454 -17.86 -15.80 -19.08
C ASP A 454 -19.39 -16.05 -19.04
N GLY A 455 -20.23 -15.13 -19.53
CA GLY A 455 -21.68 -15.37 -19.57
C GLY A 455 -22.55 -14.31 -20.26
N SER A 456 -22.01 -13.42 -21.10
CA SER A 456 -22.87 -12.47 -21.84
C SER A 456 -23.73 -13.22 -22.86
N GLU A 457 -25.03 -12.93 -22.86
CA GLU A 457 -26.03 -13.57 -23.72
C GLU A 457 -25.82 -13.36 -25.24
N ASP A 458 -24.83 -12.54 -25.67
CA ASP A 458 -24.64 -12.12 -27.07
C ASP A 458 -23.38 -12.66 -27.81
N GLY A 459 -22.48 -13.41 -27.17
CA GLY A 459 -21.43 -14.20 -27.88
C GLY A 459 -20.33 -13.45 -28.65
N ASP A 460 -20.20 -12.12 -28.52
CA ASP A 460 -19.26 -11.28 -29.30
C ASP A 460 -17.82 -11.25 -28.80
N TRP A 461 -17.56 -11.66 -27.55
CA TRP A 461 -16.22 -11.67 -26.97
C TRP A 461 -15.94 -13.02 -26.29
N SER A 462 -14.69 -13.50 -26.38
CA SER A 462 -14.28 -14.74 -25.71
C SER A 462 -12.81 -14.66 -25.33
N GLY A 463 -12.54 -14.76 -24.03
CA GLY A 463 -11.23 -14.58 -23.40
C GLY A 463 -11.13 -13.26 -22.64
N ARG A 464 -10.02 -13.03 -21.94
CA ARG A 464 -9.80 -11.80 -21.13
C ARG A 464 -8.74 -10.93 -21.79
N ALA A 465 -9.03 -9.65 -22.02
CA ALA A 465 -8.01 -8.68 -22.40
C ALA A 465 -7.06 -8.42 -21.23
N THR A 466 -5.76 -8.61 -21.43
CA THR A 466 -4.73 -8.43 -20.39
C THR A 466 -3.61 -7.49 -20.81
N ALA A 467 -3.57 -7.06 -22.07
CA ALA A 467 -2.60 -6.08 -22.55
C ALA A 467 -3.19 -5.25 -23.70
N LEU A 468 -2.83 -3.97 -23.75
CA LEU A 468 -3.25 -3.04 -24.79
C LEU A 468 -2.12 -2.09 -25.17
N ALA A 469 -2.10 -1.65 -26.44
CA ALA A 469 -1.24 -0.57 -26.89
C ALA A 469 -1.88 0.16 -28.08
N GLU A 470 -1.59 1.45 -28.20
CA GLU A 470 -1.94 2.23 -29.38
C GLU A 470 -0.86 2.05 -30.45
N LEU A 471 -1.27 1.67 -31.67
CA LEU A 471 -0.40 1.65 -32.82
C LEU A 471 -0.15 3.08 -33.33
N PRO A 472 0.92 3.32 -34.12
CA PRO A 472 1.25 4.66 -34.62
C PRO A 472 0.17 5.30 -35.49
N ASP A 473 -0.70 4.47 -36.07
CA ASP A 473 -1.85 4.88 -36.89
C ASP A 473 -3.14 5.09 -36.07
N GLY A 474 -3.05 5.08 -34.73
CA GLY A 474 -4.15 5.29 -33.80
C GLY A 474 -5.01 4.06 -33.54
N ARG A 475 -4.72 2.92 -34.19
CA ARG A 475 -5.47 1.68 -33.94
C ARG A 475 -5.14 1.10 -32.58
N LEU A 476 -6.14 0.54 -31.91
CA LEU A 476 -5.97 -0.09 -30.61
C LEU A 476 -5.65 -1.57 -30.78
N LEU A 477 -4.46 -1.99 -30.35
CA LEU A 477 -4.07 -3.40 -30.31
C LEU A 477 -4.42 -3.98 -28.93
N VAL A 478 -5.04 -5.16 -28.93
CA VAL A 478 -5.45 -5.87 -27.70
C VAL A 478 -4.92 -7.30 -27.72
N GLY A 479 -4.33 -7.71 -26.60
CA GLY A 479 -3.91 -9.08 -26.32
C GLY A 479 -4.52 -9.59 -25.02
N GLY A 480 -4.62 -10.91 -24.90
CA GLY A 480 -5.37 -11.51 -23.81
C GLY A 480 -5.04 -12.95 -23.44
N VAL A 481 -5.68 -13.43 -22.38
CA VAL A 481 -5.74 -14.83 -21.97
C VAL A 481 -6.89 -15.51 -22.69
N ALA A 482 -6.62 -16.61 -23.40
CA ALA A 482 -7.63 -17.36 -24.15
C ALA A 482 -8.49 -16.47 -25.09
N LEU A 483 -7.90 -15.39 -25.61
CA LEU A 483 -8.59 -14.44 -26.49
C LEU A 483 -8.83 -15.09 -27.87
N THR A 484 -10.03 -15.60 -28.05
CA THR A 484 -10.47 -16.34 -29.25
C THR A 484 -11.53 -15.60 -30.06
N ARG A 485 -12.20 -14.61 -29.47
CA ARG A 485 -13.14 -13.74 -30.17
C ARG A 485 -13.07 -12.30 -29.65
N ALA A 486 -13.11 -11.32 -30.54
CA ALA A 486 -13.17 -9.90 -30.22
C ALA A 486 -14.14 -9.19 -31.17
N GLY A 487 -15.23 -8.63 -30.64
CA GLY A 487 -16.28 -7.96 -31.42
C GLY A 487 -16.87 -8.82 -32.54
N GLY A 488 -17.23 -10.06 -32.21
CA GLY A 488 -17.81 -11.03 -33.14
C GLY A 488 -16.78 -11.76 -34.02
N VAL A 489 -15.55 -11.24 -34.14
CA VAL A 489 -14.52 -11.77 -35.04
C VAL A 489 -13.64 -12.80 -34.33
N VAL A 490 -13.37 -13.93 -35.00
CA VAL A 490 -12.45 -14.96 -34.50
C VAL A 490 -11.01 -14.43 -34.52
N VAL A 491 -10.36 -14.47 -33.36
CA VAL A 491 -8.97 -14.04 -33.17
C VAL A 491 -8.16 -15.15 -32.51
N LYS A 492 -6.83 -15.03 -32.52
CA LYS A 492 -5.93 -16.00 -31.89
C LYS A 492 -4.87 -15.26 -31.07
N GLY A 493 -5.29 -14.61 -30.00
CA GLY A 493 -4.40 -13.96 -29.03
C GLY A 493 -4.10 -12.48 -29.28
N LEU A 494 -4.19 -11.96 -30.52
CA LEU A 494 -4.11 -10.52 -30.81
C LEU A 494 -5.23 -10.04 -31.74
N ALA A 495 -5.94 -9.01 -31.31
CA ALA A 495 -6.98 -8.32 -32.06
C ALA A 495 -6.60 -6.84 -32.23
N VAL A 496 -7.07 -6.20 -33.29
CA VAL A 496 -6.93 -4.76 -33.50
C VAL A 496 -8.29 -4.13 -33.76
N ARG A 497 -8.52 -2.97 -33.15
CA ARG A 497 -9.73 -2.17 -33.34
C ARG A 497 -9.41 -0.88 -34.09
N ASP A 498 -10.18 -0.61 -35.12
CA ASP A 498 -10.17 0.67 -35.82
C ASP A 498 -10.93 1.72 -34.98
N PRO A 499 -10.31 2.85 -34.61
CA PRO A 499 -10.93 3.82 -33.72
C PRO A 499 -12.01 4.65 -34.41
N LYS A 500 -12.03 4.71 -35.75
CA LYS A 500 -12.99 5.49 -36.54
C LYS A 500 -14.26 4.69 -36.82
N SER A 501 -14.11 3.45 -37.25
CA SER A 501 -15.24 2.57 -37.58
C SER A 501 -15.71 1.73 -36.39
N GLY A 502 -14.86 1.58 -35.37
CA GLY A 502 -15.10 0.68 -34.25
C GLY A 502 -14.95 -0.81 -34.58
N ALA A 503 -14.60 -1.14 -35.83
CA ALA A 503 -14.52 -2.50 -36.33
C ALA A 503 -13.30 -3.25 -35.75
N TRP A 504 -13.52 -4.53 -35.45
CA TRP A 504 -12.48 -5.46 -34.99
C TRP A 504 -11.93 -6.31 -36.12
N SER A 505 -10.65 -6.64 -36.05
CA SER A 505 -10.03 -7.59 -36.97
C SER A 505 -8.88 -8.37 -36.29
N PRO A 506 -8.57 -9.59 -36.76
CA PRO A 506 -7.42 -10.33 -36.24
C PRO A 506 -6.12 -9.62 -36.65
N PHE A 507 -5.23 -9.39 -35.68
CA PHE A 507 -3.94 -8.75 -35.95
C PHE A 507 -2.83 -9.79 -36.23
N ALA A 508 -2.68 -10.77 -35.35
CA ALA A 508 -1.77 -11.90 -35.52
C ALA A 508 -2.26 -13.10 -34.70
N SER A 509 -1.87 -14.31 -35.13
CA SER A 509 -2.11 -15.55 -34.38
C SER A 509 -0.91 -15.90 -33.52
N LEU A 510 -1.12 -15.99 -32.21
CA LEU A 510 -0.11 -16.33 -31.22
C LEU A 510 -0.49 -17.69 -30.59
N THR A 511 0.37 -18.68 -30.78
CA THR A 511 0.10 -20.04 -30.31
C THR A 511 1.25 -20.59 -29.48
N ARG A 512 0.90 -21.47 -28.53
CA ARG A 512 1.86 -22.32 -27.81
C ARG A 512 2.35 -23.45 -28.72
N ALA A 513 3.28 -24.24 -28.20
CA ALA A 513 3.85 -25.39 -28.91
C ALA A 513 2.80 -26.48 -29.21
N ASP A 514 1.78 -26.60 -28.36
CA ASP A 514 0.65 -27.52 -28.53
C ASP A 514 -0.42 -27.00 -29.52
N GLY A 515 -0.22 -25.82 -30.12
CA GLY A 515 -1.16 -25.21 -31.05
C GLY A 515 -2.32 -24.45 -30.41
N THR A 516 -2.43 -24.42 -29.08
CA THR A 516 -3.45 -23.64 -28.36
C THR A 516 -3.18 -22.14 -28.47
N VAL A 517 -4.24 -21.33 -28.38
CA VAL A 517 -4.11 -19.87 -28.34
C VAL A 517 -3.37 -19.46 -27.08
N ALA A 518 -2.24 -18.78 -27.28
CA ALA A 518 -1.35 -18.36 -26.22
C ALA A 518 -1.91 -17.16 -25.45
N THR A 519 -1.36 -16.96 -24.26
CA THR A 519 -1.64 -15.80 -23.42
C THR A 519 -0.71 -14.65 -23.80
N VAL A 520 -1.29 -13.46 -23.97
CA VAL A 520 -0.56 -12.20 -24.19
C VAL A 520 -0.75 -11.28 -22.99
N THR A 521 0.33 -10.99 -22.27
CA THR A 521 0.32 -10.26 -20.99
C THR A 521 0.99 -8.90 -21.07
N ALA A 522 1.78 -8.63 -22.10
CA ALA A 522 2.49 -7.37 -22.25
C ALA A 522 2.56 -6.97 -23.73
N ILE A 523 2.30 -5.69 -24.00
CA ILE A 523 2.42 -5.08 -25.33
C ILE A 523 3.07 -3.71 -25.12
N SER A 524 4.08 -3.39 -25.91
CA SER A 524 4.78 -2.10 -25.83
C SER A 524 5.23 -1.65 -27.22
N VAL A 525 5.09 -0.36 -27.51
CA VAL A 525 5.58 0.26 -28.75
C VAL A 525 6.79 1.12 -28.38
N ASP A 526 7.86 1.04 -29.17
CA ASP A 526 9.06 1.84 -28.91
C ASP A 526 8.81 3.35 -29.10
N THR A 527 9.69 4.16 -28.53
CA THR A 527 9.57 5.62 -28.56
C THR A 527 9.61 6.21 -29.97
N SER A 528 10.27 5.53 -30.92
CA SER A 528 10.24 5.93 -32.33
C SER A 528 8.95 5.55 -33.06
N ARG A 529 8.05 4.81 -32.40
CA ARG A 529 6.79 4.29 -32.98
C ARG A 529 7.03 3.43 -34.23
N GLN A 530 8.15 2.72 -34.29
CA GLN A 530 8.52 1.87 -35.43
C GLN A 530 8.55 0.38 -35.08
N ARG A 531 8.64 0.02 -33.80
CA ARG A 531 8.71 -1.36 -33.33
C ARG A 531 7.65 -1.62 -32.28
N LEU A 532 6.93 -2.71 -32.46
CA LEU A 532 6.00 -3.26 -31.49
C LEU A 532 6.62 -4.51 -30.86
N PHE A 533 6.56 -4.60 -29.54
CA PHE A 533 6.97 -5.75 -28.75
C PHE A 533 5.76 -6.37 -28.09
N VAL A 534 5.64 -7.70 -28.21
CA VAL A 534 4.57 -8.48 -27.60
C VAL A 534 5.18 -9.56 -26.72
N GLY A 535 4.67 -9.71 -25.51
CA GLY A 535 5.13 -10.65 -24.49
C GLY A 535 4.00 -11.55 -23.99
N GLY A 536 4.33 -12.81 -23.74
CA GLY A 536 3.39 -13.84 -23.32
C GLY A 536 4.05 -15.22 -23.16
N ASP A 537 3.29 -16.28 -23.40
CA ASP A 537 3.76 -17.69 -23.36
C ASP A 537 3.76 -18.39 -24.75
N PHE A 538 3.64 -17.61 -25.83
CA PHE A 538 3.62 -18.13 -27.19
C PHE A 538 5.00 -18.57 -27.70
N THR A 539 4.99 -19.58 -28.57
CA THR A 539 6.17 -20.06 -29.29
C THR A 539 6.14 -19.73 -30.78
N THR A 540 4.99 -19.27 -31.27
CA THR A 540 4.80 -18.93 -32.69
C THR A 540 3.95 -17.67 -32.82
N VAL A 541 4.36 -16.77 -33.71
CA VAL A 541 3.52 -15.67 -34.21
C VAL A 541 3.28 -15.86 -35.69
N ALA A 542 2.03 -15.74 -36.14
CA ALA A 542 1.66 -15.88 -37.54
C ALA A 542 0.76 -14.74 -38.03
N THR A 543 1.02 -14.28 -39.24
CA THR A 543 0.20 -13.29 -39.96
C THR A 543 0.04 -13.75 -41.40
N LYS A 544 -1.21 -13.97 -41.87
CA LYS A 544 -1.49 -14.53 -43.19
C LYS A 544 -0.69 -15.83 -43.42
N ALA A 545 0.08 -15.93 -44.51
CA ALA A 545 0.88 -17.11 -44.87
C ALA A 545 2.27 -17.20 -44.18
N ARG A 546 2.63 -16.24 -43.31
CA ARG A 546 3.96 -16.20 -42.68
C ARG A 546 3.89 -16.59 -41.21
N ARG A 547 4.78 -17.50 -40.80
CA ARG A 547 4.96 -17.97 -39.43
C ARG A 547 6.37 -17.65 -38.96
N THR A 548 6.49 -17.13 -37.73
CA THR A 548 7.76 -16.81 -37.09
C THR A 548 7.84 -17.58 -35.78
N ALA A 549 8.85 -18.43 -35.65
CA ALA A 549 9.16 -19.10 -34.39
C ALA A 549 9.79 -18.10 -33.43
N VAL A 550 9.30 -18.08 -32.19
CA VAL A 550 9.70 -17.16 -31.14
C VAL A 550 9.64 -17.86 -29.79
N LYS A 551 10.00 -17.16 -28.70
CA LYS A 551 9.90 -17.75 -27.36
C LYS A 551 9.50 -16.70 -26.34
N GLY A 552 8.18 -16.60 -26.11
CA GLY A 552 7.53 -15.71 -25.14
C GLY A 552 7.63 -14.21 -25.42
N ILE A 553 8.47 -13.79 -26.37
CA ILE A 553 8.57 -12.40 -26.82
C ILE A 553 8.84 -12.33 -28.32
N ALA A 554 8.19 -11.38 -29.00
CA ALA A 554 8.40 -11.10 -30.41
C ALA A 554 8.42 -9.60 -30.69
N MET A 555 9.16 -9.20 -31.72
CA MET A 555 9.22 -7.83 -32.23
C MET A 555 8.61 -7.78 -33.63
N LEU A 556 7.70 -6.84 -33.86
CA LEU A 556 7.17 -6.47 -35.17
C LEU A 556 7.76 -5.13 -35.59
N ASN A 557 8.38 -5.11 -36.77
CA ASN A 557 8.71 -3.84 -37.43
C ASN A 557 7.44 -3.29 -38.11
N LEU A 558 6.90 -2.19 -37.60
CA LEU A 558 5.60 -1.64 -38.01
C LEU A 558 5.61 -1.08 -39.44
N LYS A 559 6.77 -0.66 -39.95
CA LYS A 559 6.91 -0.19 -41.34
C LYS A 559 6.87 -1.33 -42.36
N SER A 560 7.51 -2.46 -42.05
CA SER A 560 7.63 -3.60 -42.97
C SER A 560 6.61 -4.71 -42.72
N GLY A 561 5.91 -4.69 -41.58
CA GLY A 561 5.01 -5.75 -41.14
C GLY A 561 5.72 -7.07 -40.82
N ARG A 562 7.05 -7.06 -40.62
CA ARG A 562 7.84 -8.28 -40.39
C ARG A 562 8.00 -8.56 -38.90
N TRP A 563 7.53 -9.74 -38.48
CA TRP A 563 7.79 -10.31 -37.17
C TRP A 563 9.18 -10.92 -37.10
N SER A 564 9.80 -10.84 -35.92
CA SER A 564 11.12 -11.41 -35.63
C SER A 564 11.21 -11.81 -34.16
N ALA A 565 11.98 -12.85 -33.88
CA ALA A 565 12.39 -13.17 -32.52
C ALA A 565 13.44 -12.17 -32.05
N LEU A 566 13.46 -11.83 -30.76
CA LEU A 566 14.61 -11.13 -30.17
C LEU A 566 15.79 -12.10 -30.05
N SER A 567 16.99 -11.63 -30.42
CA SER A 567 18.22 -12.42 -30.46
C SER A 567 18.49 -13.15 -29.14
N GLY A 568 18.77 -14.46 -29.20
CA GLY A 568 19.12 -15.29 -28.04
C GLY A 568 17.95 -16.03 -27.39
N GLY A 569 16.72 -15.52 -27.54
CA GLY A 569 15.49 -16.10 -26.99
C GLY A 569 15.46 -16.22 -25.46
N LEU A 570 14.27 -16.42 -24.90
CA LEU A 570 14.09 -16.76 -23.48
C LEU A 570 14.25 -18.28 -23.28
N ARG A 571 14.69 -18.73 -22.10
CA ARG A 571 14.89 -20.18 -21.81
C ARG A 571 13.97 -20.67 -20.67
N GLY A 572 13.76 -21.99 -20.61
CA GLY A 572 12.86 -22.62 -19.62
C GLY A 572 11.37 -22.49 -19.96
N SER A 573 10.51 -22.60 -18.94
CA SER A 573 9.07 -22.31 -19.03
C SER A 573 8.88 -20.79 -19.07
N VAL A 574 8.62 -20.28 -20.27
CA VAL A 574 8.61 -18.84 -20.54
C VAL A 574 7.21 -18.26 -20.43
N LEU A 575 7.06 -17.26 -19.57
CA LEU A 575 5.93 -16.34 -19.54
C LEU A 575 6.49 -14.94 -19.30
N VAL A 576 6.49 -14.11 -20.33
CA VAL A 576 6.74 -12.68 -20.14
C VAL A 576 5.53 -12.06 -19.45
N ARG A 577 5.73 -11.08 -18.57
CA ARG A 577 4.66 -10.36 -17.86
C ARG A 577 4.77 -8.84 -18.00
N ALA A 578 5.98 -8.34 -18.25
CA ALA A 578 6.23 -6.92 -18.44
C ALA A 578 7.29 -6.70 -19.51
N ILE A 579 7.12 -5.65 -20.31
CA ILE A 579 8.09 -5.16 -21.26
C ILE A 579 8.22 -3.65 -21.03
N SER A 580 9.46 -3.19 -20.84
CA SER A 580 9.79 -1.77 -20.82
C SER A 580 10.92 -1.50 -21.80
N ILE A 581 10.91 -0.34 -22.44
CA ILE A 581 11.90 0.05 -23.43
C ILE A 581 12.57 1.30 -22.91
N ASP A 582 13.88 1.22 -22.67
CA ASP A 582 14.67 2.39 -22.33
C ASP A 582 14.76 3.28 -23.58
N SER A 583 14.16 4.47 -23.49
CA SER A 583 14.09 5.45 -24.56
C SER A 583 15.46 5.98 -24.98
N THR A 584 16.45 5.92 -24.09
CA THR A 584 17.80 6.46 -24.31
C THR A 584 18.70 5.42 -24.95
N SER A 585 18.71 4.20 -24.42
CA SER A 585 19.60 3.13 -24.93
C SER A 585 18.95 2.26 -26.01
N GLY A 586 17.63 2.34 -26.19
CA GLY A 586 16.87 1.45 -27.06
C GLY A 586 16.82 -0.01 -26.58
N ARG A 587 17.28 -0.27 -25.35
CA ARG A 587 17.29 -1.62 -24.77
C ARG A 587 15.90 -1.99 -24.28
N VAL A 588 15.56 -3.26 -24.49
CA VAL A 588 14.29 -3.84 -24.05
C VAL A 588 14.53 -4.59 -22.74
N ALA A 589 13.92 -4.09 -21.67
CA ALA A 589 13.84 -4.79 -20.39
C ALA A 589 12.60 -5.69 -20.38
N VAL A 590 12.79 -6.95 -19.99
CA VAL A 590 11.73 -7.96 -19.99
C VAL A 590 11.64 -8.56 -18.59
N GLY A 591 10.46 -8.49 -17.99
CA GLY A 591 10.15 -9.12 -16.69
C GLY A 591 9.19 -10.28 -16.88
N GLY A 592 9.40 -11.39 -16.15
CA GLY A 592 8.54 -12.56 -16.23
C GLY A 592 9.17 -13.83 -15.65
N ARG A 593 8.54 -14.97 -15.94
CA ARG A 593 9.04 -16.30 -15.58
C ARG A 593 9.85 -16.86 -16.74
N PHE A 594 11.16 -17.01 -16.58
CA PHE A 594 12.08 -17.68 -17.50
C PHE A 594 13.43 -17.89 -16.82
N ALA A 595 14.22 -18.87 -17.30
CA ALA A 595 15.43 -19.32 -16.61
C ALA A 595 16.67 -18.43 -16.82
N VAL A 596 16.84 -17.81 -18.00
CA VAL A 596 17.97 -16.91 -18.37
C VAL A 596 17.58 -16.02 -19.56
N THR A 597 18.07 -14.77 -19.63
CA THR A 597 18.08 -13.94 -20.85
C THR A 597 19.26 -14.33 -21.74
N GLY A 598 19.04 -14.73 -23.00
CA GLY A 598 20.16 -15.07 -23.91
C GLY A 598 21.13 -13.89 -24.09
N LYS A 599 22.45 -14.16 -24.20
CA LYS A 599 23.45 -13.13 -24.55
C LYS A 599 23.02 -12.44 -25.86
N ALA A 600 22.88 -11.12 -25.84
CA ALA A 600 22.76 -10.32 -27.05
C ALA A 600 24.03 -10.53 -27.90
N LYS A 601 23.89 -10.86 -29.19
CA LYS A 601 24.99 -10.63 -30.13
C LYS A 601 25.04 -9.11 -30.34
N SER A 602 26.22 -8.55 -30.08
CA SER A 602 26.58 -7.14 -30.24
C SER A 602 26.07 -6.54 -31.53
#